data_AF-A0A924LIR2-F1
#
_entry.id   AF-A0A924LIR2-F1
#
_cell.length_a   1.000
_cell.length_b   1.000
_cell.length_c   1.000
_cell.angle_alpha   90.00
_cell.angle_beta   90.00
_cell.angle_gamma   90.00
#
_symmetry.space_group_name_H-M   'P 1'
#
loop_
_entity.id
_entity.type
_entity.pdbx_description
1 polymer ?
#
loop_
_entity_poly.entity_id
_entity_poly.type
_entity_poly.pdbx_seq_one_letter_code
_entity_poly.pdbx_strand_id
1 'polypeptide(L)'
;MPIWLDDFLWTYQNVVYALGVNGLLGLSMYVVLSVGQLSLGQAAFMGLGAYSSALLTLKLHLPFAIALPASTIAPVLFALAIGTPTLRLSGVYLAIATIGLG
;
A
#
# COMPACT_ATOMS: atom_id res chain seq x y z
N MET A 1 -23.78 -3.91 -20.53
CA MET A 1 -23.86 -4.62 -19.24
C MET A 1 -25.28 -4.47 -18.71
N PRO A 2 -25.77 -5.35 -17.82
CA PRO A 2 -27.12 -5.23 -17.24
C PRO A 2 -27.23 -3.92 -16.42
N ILE A 3 -28.27 -3.11 -16.64
CA ILE A 3 -28.44 -1.76 -16.06
C ILE A 3 -28.32 -1.74 -14.52
N TRP A 4 -28.74 -2.84 -13.86
CA TRP A 4 -28.67 -3.00 -12.40
C TRP A 4 -27.26 -3.09 -11.84
N LEU A 5 -26.29 -3.59 -12.62
CA LEU A 5 -24.90 -3.67 -12.20
C LEU A 5 -24.24 -2.29 -12.24
N ASP A 6 -24.62 -1.44 -13.19
CA ASP A 6 -24.06 -0.09 -13.31
C ASP A 6 -24.54 0.81 -12.15
N ASP A 7 -25.82 0.75 -11.77
CA ASP A 7 -26.36 1.47 -10.60
C ASP A 7 -25.77 0.98 -9.27
N PHE A 8 -25.57 -0.33 -9.14
CA PHE A 8 -24.93 -0.92 -7.96
C PHE A 8 -23.47 -0.49 -7.85
N LEU A 9 -22.70 -0.55 -8.94
CA LEU A 9 -21.30 -0.13 -8.95
C LEU A 9 -21.13 1.37 -8.71
N TRP A 10 -22.05 2.21 -9.19
CA TRP A 10 -22.03 3.66 -8.96
C TRP A 10 -22.36 4.00 -7.51
N THR A 11 -23.35 3.32 -6.92
CA THR A 11 -23.74 3.51 -5.51
C THR A 11 -22.67 3.00 -4.53
N TYR A 12 -22.04 1.86 -4.82
CA TYR A 12 -21.07 1.20 -3.93
C TYR A 12 -19.60 1.42 -4.33
N GLN A 13 -19.32 2.39 -5.20
CA GLN A 13 -17.97 2.69 -5.72
C GLN A 13 -16.90 2.74 -4.61
N ASN A 14 -17.18 3.45 -3.51
CA ASN A 14 -16.23 3.59 -2.39
C ASN A 14 -15.96 2.25 -1.69
N VAL A 15 -16.98 1.39 -1.55
CA VAL A 15 -16.84 0.07 -0.91
C VAL A 15 -16.02 -0.86 -1.81
N VAL A 16 -16.29 -0.84 -3.12
CA VAL A 16 -15.55 -1.65 -4.10
C VAL A 16 -14.06 -1.28 -4.09
N TYR A 17 -13.72 0.02 -4.09
CA TYR A 17 -12.33 0.46 -4.01
C TYR A 17 -11.68 0.11 -2.68
N ALA A 18 -12.37 0.34 -1.55
CA ALA A 18 -11.85 -0.01 -0.24
C ALA A 18 -11.57 -1.52 -0.12
N LEU A 19 -12.46 -2.36 -0.66
CA LEU A 19 -12.32 -3.81 -0.61
C LEU A 19 -11.14 -4.29 -1.46
N GLY A 20 -10.93 -3.70 -2.65
CA GLY A 20 -9.77 -3.98 -3.49
C GLY A 20 -8.44 -3.60 -2.81
N VAL A 21 -8.38 -2.41 -2.23
CA VAL A 21 -7.16 -1.90 -1.56
C VAL A 21 -6.84 -2.68 -0.29
N ASN A 22 -7.84 -2.93 0.58
CA ASN A 22 -7.63 -3.72 1.80
C ASN A 22 -7.33 -5.19 1.48
N GLY A 23 -7.90 -5.74 0.41
CA GLY A 23 -7.58 -7.09 -0.07
C GLY A 23 -6.11 -7.21 -0.50
N LEU A 24 -5.60 -6.23 -1.25
CA LEU A 24 -4.19 -6.17 -1.63
C LEU A 24 -3.26 -6.04 -0.40
N LEU A 25 -3.62 -5.20 0.57
CA LEU A 25 -2.86 -5.06 1.82
C LEU A 25 -2.84 -6.36 2.62
N GLY A 26 -3.99 -7.03 2.73
CA GLY A 26 -4.12 -8.33 3.40
C GLY A 26 -3.28 -9.42 2.73
N LEU A 27 -3.26 -9.48 1.40
CA LEU A 27 -2.40 -10.39 0.64
C LEU A 27 -0.91 -10.12 0.88
N SER A 28 -0.49 -8.85 0.87
CA SER A 28 0.90 -8.47 1.17
C SER A 28 1.32 -8.91 2.57
N MET A 29 0.44 -8.71 3.56
CA MET A 29 0.68 -9.14 4.94
C MET A 29 0.70 -10.67 5.08
N TYR A 30 -0.18 -11.38 4.37
CA TYR A 30 -0.26 -12.84 4.41
C TYR A 30 1.02 -13.51 3.90
N VAL A 31 1.64 -12.96 2.85
CA VAL A 31 2.92 -13.49 2.32
C VAL A 31 4.02 -13.44 3.38
N VAL A 32 4.12 -12.33 4.13
CA VAL A 32 5.13 -12.19 5.20
C VAL A 32 4.83 -13.13 6.37
N LEU A 33 3.55 -13.26 6.73
CA LEU A 33 3.11 -14.20 7.77
C LEU A 33 3.40 -15.65 7.40
N SER A 34 3.31 -16.01 6.13
CA SER A 34 3.59 -17.36 5.61
C SER A 34 5.03 -17.81 5.83
N VAL A 35 5.97 -16.87 6.01
CA VAL A 35 7.39 -17.15 6.32
C VAL A 35 7.63 -17.17 7.85
N GLY A 36 6.59 -17.01 8.66
CA GLY A 36 6.66 -17.00 10.13
C GLY A 36 7.11 -15.67 10.73
N GLN A 37 7.13 -14.59 9.94
CA GLN A 37 7.43 -13.24 10.42
C GLN A 37 6.15 -12.40 10.50
N LEU A 38 5.96 -11.68 11.60
CA LEU A 38 4.90 -10.69 11.74
C LEU A 38 5.48 -9.31 11.40
N SER A 39 5.00 -8.70 10.32
CA SER A 39 5.40 -7.36 9.88
C SER A 39 4.16 -6.50 9.65
N LEU A 40 4.06 -5.38 10.38
CA LEU A 40 2.97 -4.41 10.27
C LEU A 40 3.32 -3.18 9.43
N GLY A 41 4.51 -3.16 8.81
CA GLY A 41 5.01 -2.00 8.07
C GLY A 41 4.29 -1.73 6.74
N GLN A 42 3.40 -2.65 6.33
CA GLN A 42 2.65 -2.55 5.08
C GLN A 42 1.79 -1.27 5.01
N ALA A 43 1.22 -0.84 6.14
CA ALA A 43 0.43 0.40 6.23
C ALA A 43 1.27 1.65 5.93
N ALA A 44 2.51 1.70 6.44
CA ALA A 44 3.44 2.80 6.19
C ALA A 44 3.74 2.95 4.69
N PHE A 45 4.09 1.85 4.03
CA PHE A 45 4.40 1.84 2.59
C PHE A 45 3.17 2.17 1.73
N MET A 46 2.00 1.65 2.10
CA MET A 46 0.75 1.99 1.44
C MET A 46 0.47 3.50 1.54
N GLY A 47 0.60 4.09 2.73
CA GLY A 47 0.40 5.53 2.95
C GLY A 47 1.38 6.39 2.16
N LEU A 48 2.66 6.00 2.14
CA LEU A 48 3.72 6.73 1.43
C LEU A 48 3.51 6.71 -0.10
N GLY A 49 3.04 5.58 -0.65
CA GLY A 49 2.68 5.45 -2.06
C GLY A 49 1.44 6.26 -2.42
N ALA A 50 0.39 6.18 -1.59
CA ALA A 50 -0.84 6.95 -1.79
C ALA A 50 -0.59 8.46 -1.74
N TYR A 51 0.19 8.93 -0.77
CA TYR A 51 0.57 10.34 -0.65
C TYR A 51 1.40 10.82 -1.85
N SER A 52 2.38 10.01 -2.28
CA SER A 52 3.19 10.33 -3.46
C SER A 52 2.34 10.42 -4.73
N SER A 53 1.41 9.48 -4.93
CA SER A 53 0.49 9.49 -6.08
C SER A 53 -0.45 10.69 -6.05
N ALA A 54 -0.99 11.04 -4.88
CA ALA A 54 -1.82 12.23 -4.70
C ALA A 54 -1.04 13.51 -5.00
N LEU A 55 0.22 13.60 -4.56
CA LEU A 55 1.08 14.76 -4.80
C LEU A 55 1.38 14.94 -6.29
N LEU A 56 1.74 13.87 -7.00
CA LEU A 56 1.98 13.91 -8.45
C LEU A 56 0.72 14.29 -9.23
N THR A 57 -0.44 13.79 -8.82
CA THR A 57 -1.71 14.09 -9.48
C THR A 57 -2.16 15.53 -9.22
N LEU A 58 -2.06 16.04 -7.98
CA LEU A 58 -2.46 17.41 -7.63
C LEU A 58 -1.49 18.49 -8.12
N LYS A 59 -0.18 18.25 -8.07
CA LYS A 59 0.83 19.28 -8.37
C LYS A 59 1.27 19.27 -9.83
N LEU A 60 1.44 18.09 -10.43
CA LEU A 60 1.97 17.96 -11.79
C LEU A 60 0.88 17.73 -12.85
N HIS A 61 -0.40 17.57 -12.47
CA HIS A 61 -1.51 17.27 -13.39
C HIS A 61 -1.23 16.08 -14.33
N LEU A 62 -0.35 15.17 -13.91
CA LEU A 62 0.01 13.99 -14.68
C LEU A 62 -1.22 13.06 -14.75
N PRO A 63 -1.43 12.37 -15.88
CA PRO A 63 -2.47 11.36 -15.95
C PRO A 63 -2.21 10.28 -14.90
N PHE A 64 -3.28 9.84 -14.22
CA PHE A 64 -3.23 8.87 -13.12
C PHE A 64 -2.43 7.61 -13.49
N ALA A 65 -2.53 7.15 -14.74
CA ALA A 65 -1.81 5.99 -15.25
C ALA A 65 -0.27 6.12 -15.19
N ILE A 66 0.27 7.34 -15.31
CA ILE A 66 1.72 7.62 -15.21
C ILE A 66 2.09 7.98 -13.76
N ALA A 67 1.20 8.70 -13.06
CA ALA A 67 1.41 9.04 -11.66
C ALA A 67 1.52 7.79 -10.77
N LEU A 68 0.78 6.73 -11.07
CA LEU A 68 0.77 5.48 -10.32
C LEU A 68 2.15 4.77 -10.29
N PRO A 69 2.80 4.44 -11.42
CA PRO A 69 4.15 3.88 -11.41
C PRO A 69 5.22 4.89 -10.96
N ALA A 70 5.06 6.18 -11.26
CA ALA A 70 6.02 7.19 -10.79
C ALA A 70 5.99 7.35 -9.26
N SER A 71 4.81 7.16 -8.64
CA SER A 71 4.66 7.26 -7.19
C SER A 71 5.37 6.16 -6.40
N THR A 72 5.71 5.02 -7.03
CA THR A 72 6.40 3.92 -6.34
C THR A 72 7.86 4.25 -6.02
N ILE A 73 8.43 5.27 -6.66
CA ILE A 73 9.83 5.66 -6.45
C ILE A 73 10.09 6.08 -5.00
N ALA A 74 9.18 6.85 -4.39
CA ALA A 74 9.35 7.32 -3.01
C ALA A 74 9.24 6.18 -1.98
N PRO A 75 8.23 5.30 -2.01
CA PRO A 75 8.18 4.10 -1.18
C PRO A 75 9.39 3.18 -1.38
N VAL A 76 9.88 3.01 -2.61
CA VAL A 76 11.05 2.18 -2.91
C VAL A 76 12.30 2.75 -2.24
N LEU A 77 12.54 4.06 -2.34
CA LEU A 77 13.67 4.70 -1.66
C LEU A 77 13.57 4.55 -0.14
N PHE A 78 12.37 4.73 0.42
CA PHE A 78 12.12 4.56 1.85
C PHE A 78 12.34 3.10 2.29
N ALA A 79 11.84 2.14 1.50
CA ALA A 79 12.03 0.72 1.72
C ALA A 79 13.49 0.29 1.60
N LEU A 80 14.30 0.95 0.77
CA LEU A 80 15.74 0.66 0.66
C LEU A 80 16.51 1.17 1.89
N ALA A 81 16.20 2.39 2.33
CA ALA A 81 16.80 2.99 3.52
C ALA A 81 16.47 2.22 4.80
N ILE A 82 15.24 1.74 4.92
CA ILE A 82 14.73 1.08 6.12
C ILE A 82 14.82 -0.46 6.04
N GLY A 83 14.74 -1.04 4.84
CA GLY A 83 14.82 -2.48 4.65
C GLY A 83 16.16 -3.06 5.08
N THR A 84 17.27 -2.34 4.86
CA THR A 84 18.60 -2.78 5.27
C THR A 84 18.77 -3.01 6.78
N PRO A 85 18.33 -2.11 7.69
CA PRO A 85 18.30 -2.41 9.12
C PRO A 85 17.21 -3.42 9.49
N THR A 86 16.05 -3.39 8.82
CA THR A 86 14.90 -4.23 9.18
C THR A 86 15.14 -5.72 8.86
N LEU A 87 15.89 -6.05 7.81
CA LEU A 87 16.33 -7.44 7.52
C LEU A 87 17.27 -8.02 8.60
N ARG A 88 17.86 -7.20 9.47
CA ARG A 88 18.74 -7.67 10.55
C ARG A 88 17.99 -8.09 11.81
N LEU A 89 16.67 -7.85 11.89
CA LEU A 89 15.83 -8.21 13.03
C LEU A 89 14.95 -9.42 12.68
N SER A 90 14.79 -10.35 13.62
CA SER A 90 13.94 -11.55 13.44
C SER A 90 12.73 -11.54 14.39
N GLY A 91 11.59 -12.00 13.89
CA GLY A 91 10.41 -12.32 14.69
C GLY A 91 9.80 -11.10 15.41
N VAL A 92 9.80 -11.12 16.74
CA VAL A 92 9.11 -10.11 17.59
C VAL A 92 9.72 -8.71 17.44
N TYR A 93 11.04 -8.63 17.25
CA TYR A 93 11.74 -7.35 17.08
C TYR A 93 11.40 -6.67 15.74
N LEU A 94 11.14 -7.47 14.71
CA LEU A 94 10.67 -6.98 13.41
C LEU A 94 9.27 -6.33 13.55
N ALA A 95 8.37 -7.01 14.27
CA ALA A 95 7.03 -6.51 14.52
C ALA A 95 7.03 -5.16 15.27
N ILE A 96 7.83 -5.05 16.34
CA ILE A 96 7.97 -3.81 17.12
C ILE A 96 8.56 -2.68 16.28
N ALA A 97 9.62 -2.95 15.51
CA ALA A 97 10.22 -1.96 14.62
C ALA A 97 9.22 -1.45 13.57
N THR A 98 8.34 -2.32 13.06
CA THR A 98 7.32 -1.93 12.08
C THR A 98 6.13 -1.16 12.66
N ILE A 99 5.77 -1.36 13.94
CA ILE A 99 4.77 -0.51 14.63
C ILE A 99 5.29 0.91 14.84
N GLY A 100 6.60 1.09 15.01
CA GLY A 100 7.18 2.44 15.04
C GLY A 100 7.19 3.15 13.67
N LEU A 101 6.85 2.43 12.61
CA LEU A 101 7.00 2.87 11.22
C LEU A 101 5.66 3.14 10.53
N GLY A 102 4.61 2.39 10.88
CA GLY A 102 3.24 2.56 10.40
C GLY A 102 2.38 3.31 11.41
#